data_AF-A0A5J4TWE2-F1
#
_entry.id   AF-A0A5J4TWE2-F1
#
_cell.length_a   1.000
_cell.length_b   1.000
_cell.length_c   1.000
_cell.angle_alpha   90.00
_cell.angle_beta   90.00
_cell.angle_gamma   90.00
#
_symmetry.space_group_name_H-M   'P 1'
#
loop_
_entity.id
_entity.type
_entity.pdbx_description
1 polymer ?
#
loop_
_entity_poly.entity_id
_entity_poly.type
_entity_poly.pdbx_seq_one_letter_code
_entity_poly.pdbx_strand_id
1 'polypeptide(L)'
;MKDQIKELETPCTICKQIGEELKKEIKGNEDEKKEIIKKKDYISEIISASLERKKDDLGRKRAINCGISEAFLHMFTTQPLETISYENIWGFLVQTYPCSDEVKQLLFQLKPYPALIHLFDHSDIYVVENSITSIQNILLCGYKSDNTPEQHDHFDTMIEIDGIKMIFDLFKRNVSKLSKGRAAICLGQLYKAREITNLEMKQSLIAHLKTLINDTDEWTKNAAKRSLRFLAYNAVNKAEIEKDGFKIPE
;
A
#
# COMPACT_ATOMS: atom_id res chain seq x y z
N MET A 1 12.09 9.08 -24.57
CA MET A 1 11.55 10.11 -23.64
C MET A 1 10.56 11.04 -24.33
N LYS A 2 10.93 11.79 -25.38
CA LYS A 2 9.97 12.67 -26.12
C LYS A 2 8.77 11.93 -26.70
N ASP A 3 8.97 10.74 -27.28
CA ASP A 3 7.86 9.97 -27.86
C ASP A 3 6.93 9.35 -26.81
N GLN A 4 7.46 8.96 -25.65
CA GLN A 4 6.68 8.44 -24.51
C GLN A 4 5.84 9.52 -23.84
N ILE A 5 6.36 10.76 -23.76
CA ILE A 5 5.61 11.92 -23.27
C ILE A 5 4.42 12.19 -24.20
N LYS A 6 4.64 12.19 -25.52
CA LYS A 6 3.59 12.36 -26.53
C LYS A 6 2.51 11.27 -26.47
N GLU A 7 2.88 10.05 -26.11
CA GLU A 7 1.95 8.93 -25.95
C GLU A 7 1.09 9.00 -24.67
N LEU A 8 1.59 9.67 -23.62
CA LEU A 8 0.81 9.98 -22.42
C LEU A 8 -0.13 11.18 -22.63
N GLU A 9 0.25 12.12 -23.50
CA GLU A 9 -0.57 13.28 -23.90
C GLU A 9 -1.73 12.88 -24.81
N THR A 10 -1.66 11.71 -25.46
CA THR A 10 -2.73 11.22 -26.33
C THR A 10 -3.89 10.66 -25.49
N PRO A 11 -5.12 11.20 -25.61
CA PRO A 11 -6.26 10.73 -24.83
C PRO A 11 -6.57 9.24 -25.09
N CYS A 12 -6.58 8.41 -24.03
CA CYS A 12 -7.07 7.03 -24.10
C CYS A 12 -8.57 7.00 -23.77
N THR A 13 -9.44 7.08 -24.78
CA THR A 13 -10.90 7.09 -24.58
C THR A 13 -11.39 5.86 -23.82
N ILE A 14 -10.85 4.67 -24.12
CA ILE A 14 -11.19 3.42 -23.45
C ILE A 14 -10.83 3.48 -21.96
N CYS A 15 -9.64 3.97 -21.62
CA CYS A 15 -9.18 4.08 -20.24
C CYS A 15 -10.05 5.06 -19.43
N LYS A 16 -10.48 6.17 -20.05
CA LYS A 16 -11.39 7.14 -19.43
C LYS A 16 -12.76 6.51 -19.15
N GLN A 17 -13.33 5.82 -20.13
CA GLN A 17 -14.60 5.10 -19.95
C GLN A 17 -14.51 4.06 -18.83
N ILE A 18 -13.41 3.32 -18.75
CA ILE A 18 -13.14 2.37 -17.65
C ILE A 18 -13.18 3.09 -16.29
N GLY A 19 -12.51 4.23 -16.17
CA GLY A 19 -12.53 5.03 -14.93
C GLY A 19 -13.94 5.50 -14.56
N GLU A 20 -14.73 5.97 -15.53
CA GLU A 20 -16.12 6.41 -15.33
C GLU A 20 -17.03 5.25 -14.88
N GLU A 21 -16.90 4.07 -15.49
CA GLU A 21 -17.65 2.87 -15.09
C GLU A 21 -17.30 2.43 -13.65
N LEU A 22 -16.02 2.47 -13.27
CA LEU A 22 -15.58 2.19 -11.90
C LEU A 22 -16.09 3.24 -10.89
N LYS A 23 -16.32 4.49 -11.31
CA LYS A 23 -16.90 5.54 -10.44
C LYS A 23 -18.42 5.48 -10.32
N LYS A 24 -19.14 4.70 -11.14
CA LYS A 24 -20.62 4.61 -11.05
C LYS A 24 -21.08 4.22 -9.65
N GLU A 25 -22.02 4.98 -9.10
CA GLU A 25 -22.67 4.67 -7.83
C GLU A 25 -23.51 3.38 -7.94
N ILE A 26 -23.52 2.58 -6.86
CA ILE A 26 -24.39 1.41 -6.75
C ILE A 26 -25.78 1.90 -6.34
N LYS A 27 -26.71 1.94 -7.30
CA LYS A 27 -28.09 2.41 -7.11
C LYS A 27 -29.07 1.58 -7.94
N GLY A 28 -30.36 1.70 -7.61
CA GLY A 28 -31.44 0.96 -8.26
C GLY A 28 -31.97 -0.18 -7.41
N ASN A 29 -32.71 -1.08 -8.04
CA ASN A 29 -33.18 -2.32 -7.42
C ASN A 29 -32.03 -3.32 -7.22
N GLU A 30 -32.30 -4.43 -6.53
CA GLU A 30 -31.26 -5.41 -6.18
C GLU A 30 -30.58 -6.06 -7.39
N ASP A 31 -31.30 -6.27 -8.49
CA ASP A 31 -30.69 -6.83 -9.70
C ASP A 31 -29.82 -5.78 -10.42
N GLU A 32 -30.26 -4.53 -10.47
CA GLU A 32 -29.47 -3.41 -11.02
C GLU A 32 -28.17 -3.21 -10.22
N LYS A 33 -28.24 -3.24 -8.89
CA LYS A 33 -27.04 -3.15 -8.02
C LYS A 33 -26.08 -4.30 -8.28
N LYS A 34 -26.58 -5.54 -8.37
CA LYS A 34 -25.75 -6.72 -8.66
C LYS A 34 -25.05 -6.61 -10.01
N GLU A 35 -25.74 -6.13 -11.04
CA GLU A 35 -25.13 -5.95 -12.36
C GLU A 35 -24.06 -4.85 -12.35
N ILE A 36 -24.25 -3.77 -11.59
CA ILE A 36 -23.22 -2.75 -11.39
C ILE A 36 -21.98 -3.34 -10.69
N ILE A 37 -22.17 -4.11 -9.62
CA ILE A 37 -21.07 -4.76 -8.87
C ILE A 37 -20.29 -5.71 -9.78
N LYS A 38 -20.97 -6.65 -10.45
CA LYS A 38 -20.34 -7.59 -11.40
C LYS A 38 -19.57 -6.87 -12.50
N LYS A 39 -20.09 -5.73 -12.98
CA LYS A 39 -19.42 -4.96 -14.01
C LYS A 39 -18.12 -4.34 -13.50
N LYS A 40 -18.09 -3.84 -12.26
CA LYS A 40 -16.88 -3.32 -11.62
C LYS A 40 -15.84 -4.41 -11.40
N ASP A 41 -16.26 -5.60 -10.97
CA ASP A 41 -15.37 -6.75 -10.78
C ASP A 41 -14.72 -7.16 -12.10
N TYR A 42 -15.54 -7.35 -13.14
CA TYR A 42 -15.05 -7.67 -14.49
C TYR A 42 -14.07 -6.63 -15.04
N ILE A 43 -14.34 -5.34 -14.83
CA ILE A 43 -13.42 -4.27 -15.24
C ILE A 43 -12.11 -4.34 -14.45
N SER A 44 -12.18 -4.65 -13.16
CA SER A 44 -11.01 -4.78 -12.28
C SER A 44 -10.13 -5.97 -12.69
N GLU A 45 -10.73 -7.08 -13.10
CA GLU A 45 -10.03 -8.23 -13.69
C GLU A 45 -9.32 -7.85 -15.00
N ILE A 46 -9.97 -7.11 -15.89
CA ILE A 46 -9.34 -6.65 -17.15
C ILE A 46 -8.11 -5.78 -16.88
N ILE A 47 -8.22 -4.84 -15.93
CA ILE A 47 -7.11 -3.97 -15.53
C ILE A 47 -5.96 -4.81 -14.97
N SER A 48 -6.30 -5.77 -14.10
CA SER A 48 -5.34 -6.70 -13.49
C SER A 48 -4.59 -7.49 -14.56
N ALA A 49 -5.31 -8.17 -15.45
CA ALA A 49 -4.72 -8.97 -16.53
C ALA A 49 -3.85 -8.13 -17.49
N SER A 50 -4.18 -6.84 -17.65
CA SER A 50 -3.42 -5.92 -18.49
C SER A 50 -2.04 -5.59 -17.91
N LEU A 51 -1.96 -5.39 -16.58
CA LEU A 51 -0.78 -4.87 -15.88
C LEU A 51 0.02 -5.90 -15.08
N GLU A 52 -0.59 -7.02 -14.70
CA GLU A 52 0.02 -8.05 -13.86
C GLU A 52 1.32 -8.60 -14.48
N ARG A 53 2.34 -8.84 -13.63
CA ARG A 53 3.64 -9.44 -13.98
C ARG A 53 4.43 -8.69 -15.07
N LYS A 54 4.06 -7.44 -15.39
CA LYS A 54 4.75 -6.60 -16.36
C LYS A 54 5.29 -5.35 -15.69
N LYS A 55 6.57 -5.04 -15.93
CA LYS A 55 7.15 -3.72 -15.63
C LYS A 55 6.74 -2.74 -16.74
N ASP A 56 5.49 -2.33 -16.69
CA ASP A 56 4.83 -1.42 -17.63
C ASP A 56 4.49 -0.11 -16.93
N ASP A 57 5.49 0.76 -16.80
CA ASP A 57 5.30 2.07 -16.19
C ASP A 57 4.43 2.97 -17.06
N LEU A 58 4.49 2.84 -18.39
CA LEU A 58 3.72 3.65 -19.31
C LEU A 58 2.23 3.36 -19.18
N GLY A 59 1.85 2.09 -19.17
CA GLY A 59 0.47 1.66 -18.94
C GLY A 59 -0.07 2.10 -17.58
N ARG A 60 0.75 2.01 -16.52
CA ARG A 60 0.37 2.49 -15.18
C ARG A 60 0.17 4.00 -15.13
N LYS A 61 1.10 4.77 -15.71
CA LYS A 61 0.95 6.24 -15.83
C LYS A 61 -0.31 6.60 -16.62
N ARG A 62 -0.60 5.89 -17.70
CA ARG A 62 -1.83 6.07 -18.49
C ARG A 62 -3.09 5.77 -17.67
N ALA A 63 -3.10 4.67 -16.90
CA ALA A 63 -4.21 4.32 -16.02
C ALA A 63 -4.47 5.40 -14.95
N ILE A 64 -3.40 5.88 -14.32
CA ILE A 64 -3.45 7.00 -13.34
C ILE A 64 -4.01 8.26 -14.01
N ASN A 65 -3.42 8.69 -15.13
CA ASN A 65 -3.80 9.91 -15.83
C ASN A 65 -5.23 9.87 -16.40
N CYS A 66 -5.76 8.67 -16.67
CA CYS A 66 -7.15 8.49 -17.12
C CYS A 66 -8.15 8.34 -15.97
N GLY A 67 -7.71 8.48 -14.71
CA GLY A 67 -8.60 8.45 -13.54
C GLY A 67 -8.99 7.04 -13.08
N ILE A 68 -8.35 5.98 -13.57
CA ILE A 68 -8.65 4.60 -13.15
C ILE A 68 -8.25 4.40 -11.68
N SER A 69 -7.04 4.81 -11.30
CA SER A 69 -6.57 4.70 -9.91
C SER A 69 -7.42 5.53 -8.96
N GLU A 70 -7.80 6.74 -9.37
CA GLU A 70 -8.72 7.59 -8.61
C GLU A 70 -10.11 6.96 -8.46
N ALA A 71 -10.61 6.26 -9.50
CA ALA A 71 -11.86 5.54 -9.44
C ALA A 71 -11.85 4.41 -8.41
N PHE A 72 -10.76 3.64 -8.32
CA PHE A 72 -10.58 2.63 -7.27
C PHE A 72 -10.59 3.26 -5.87
N LEU A 73 -9.81 4.33 -5.67
CA LEU A 73 -9.75 5.01 -4.37
C LEU A 73 -11.11 5.59 -3.97
N HIS A 74 -11.85 6.17 -4.92
CA HIS A 74 -13.21 6.64 -4.69
C HIS A 74 -14.14 5.50 -4.30
N MET A 75 -14.12 4.38 -5.02
CA MET A 75 -14.88 3.18 -4.70
C MET A 75 -14.58 2.68 -3.28
N PHE A 76 -13.31 2.54 -2.92
CA PHE A 76 -12.91 2.07 -1.59
C PHE A 76 -13.31 3.02 -0.45
N THR A 77 -13.53 4.30 -0.74
CA THR A 77 -13.91 5.29 0.29
C THR A 77 -15.42 5.46 0.42
N THR A 78 -16.18 5.17 -0.63
CA THR A 78 -17.60 5.56 -0.73
C THR A 78 -18.58 4.40 -0.74
N GLN A 79 -18.14 3.20 -1.10
CA GLN A 79 -19.02 2.03 -1.15
C GLN A 79 -19.00 1.26 0.18
N PRO A 80 -20.10 0.57 0.53
CA PRO A 80 -20.09 -0.38 1.64
C PRO A 80 -18.99 -1.42 1.47
N LEU A 81 -18.31 -1.79 2.55
CA LEU A 81 -17.17 -2.72 2.50
C LEU A 81 -17.57 -4.05 1.84
N GLU A 82 -18.75 -4.56 2.15
CA GLU A 82 -19.27 -5.83 1.63
C GLU A 82 -19.50 -5.85 0.10
N THR A 83 -19.47 -4.69 -0.57
CA THR A 83 -19.56 -4.62 -2.03
C THR A 83 -18.20 -4.52 -2.71
N ILE A 84 -17.10 -4.43 -1.95
CA ILE A 84 -15.74 -4.34 -2.47
C ILE A 84 -15.17 -5.75 -2.57
N SER A 85 -14.90 -6.19 -3.80
CA SER A 85 -14.41 -7.54 -4.05
C SER A 85 -12.88 -7.64 -3.97
N TYR A 86 -12.39 -8.88 -3.94
CA TYR A 86 -10.97 -9.18 -4.11
C TYR A 86 -10.44 -8.62 -5.44
N GLU A 87 -11.23 -8.74 -6.51
CA GLU A 87 -10.88 -8.29 -7.86
C GLU A 87 -10.64 -6.78 -7.88
N ASN A 88 -11.47 -6.03 -7.15
CA ASN A 88 -11.35 -4.57 -7.07
C ASN A 88 -10.00 -4.13 -6.47
N ILE A 89 -9.63 -4.69 -5.32
CA ILE A 89 -8.35 -4.34 -4.67
C ILE A 89 -7.15 -4.91 -5.44
N TRP A 90 -7.29 -6.07 -6.08
CA TRP A 90 -6.26 -6.64 -6.94
C TRP A 90 -5.97 -5.71 -8.14
N GLY A 91 -7.03 -5.17 -8.75
CA GLY A 91 -6.94 -4.17 -9.82
C GLY A 91 -6.18 -2.91 -9.43
N PHE A 92 -6.28 -2.48 -8.16
CA PHE A 92 -5.46 -1.39 -7.64
C PHE A 92 -4.02 -1.85 -7.34
N LEU A 93 -3.84 -3.01 -6.70
CA LEU A 93 -2.54 -3.52 -6.28
C LEU A 93 -1.54 -3.65 -7.44
N VAL A 94 -1.97 -4.17 -8.59
CA VAL A 94 -1.10 -4.33 -9.78
C VAL A 94 -0.57 -3.00 -10.33
N GLN A 95 -1.21 -1.88 -10.00
CA GLN A 95 -0.75 -0.54 -10.36
C GLN A 95 0.40 -0.08 -9.46
N THR A 96 0.53 -0.65 -8.26
CA THR A 96 1.58 -0.31 -7.28
C THR A 96 2.87 -1.12 -7.47
N TYR A 97 2.83 -2.26 -8.18
CA TYR A 97 4.00 -3.13 -8.39
C TYR A 97 3.84 -4.08 -9.60
N PRO A 98 4.94 -4.42 -10.32
CA PRO A 98 6.25 -3.78 -10.30
C PRO A 98 6.23 -2.45 -11.07
N CYS A 99 6.62 -1.35 -10.43
CA CYS A 99 6.66 -0.02 -11.05
C CYS A 99 7.82 0.85 -10.52
N SER A 100 8.18 1.90 -11.28
CA SER A 100 9.15 2.91 -10.83
C SER A 100 8.65 3.78 -9.67
N ASP A 101 9.59 4.48 -9.02
CA ASP A 101 9.25 5.42 -7.96
C ASP A 101 8.46 6.63 -8.47
N GLU A 102 8.59 6.98 -9.76
CA GLU A 102 7.74 8.00 -10.38
C GLU A 102 6.27 7.58 -10.40
N VAL A 103 5.97 6.31 -10.72
CA VAL A 103 4.59 5.80 -10.67
C VAL A 103 4.07 5.79 -9.23
N LYS A 104 4.89 5.36 -8.26
CA LYS A 104 4.52 5.41 -6.83
C LYS A 104 4.26 6.83 -6.36
N GLN A 105 5.07 7.80 -6.79
CA GLN A 105 4.89 9.21 -6.47
C GLN A 105 3.56 9.73 -7.05
N LEU A 106 3.23 9.39 -8.29
CA LEU A 106 1.94 9.75 -8.90
C LEU A 106 0.77 9.15 -8.11
N LEU A 107 0.87 7.88 -7.69
CA LEU A 107 -0.14 7.25 -6.83
C LEU A 107 -0.26 7.94 -5.47
N PHE A 108 0.86 8.32 -4.86
CA PHE A 108 0.87 9.06 -3.60
C PHE A 108 0.16 10.42 -3.72
N GLN A 109 0.32 11.14 -4.84
CA GLN A 109 -0.39 12.41 -5.08
C GLN A 109 -1.93 12.27 -5.14
N LEU A 110 -2.45 11.07 -5.39
CA LEU A 110 -3.89 10.78 -5.32
C LEU A 110 -4.41 10.64 -3.88
N LYS A 111 -3.54 10.79 -2.86
CA LYS A 111 -3.85 10.60 -1.44
C LYS A 111 -4.50 9.24 -1.16
N PRO A 112 -3.80 8.12 -1.46
CA PRO A 112 -4.42 6.79 -1.48
C PRO A 112 -4.68 6.22 -0.09
N TYR A 113 -3.99 6.72 0.94
CA TYR A 113 -3.96 6.09 2.25
C TYR A 113 -5.30 6.03 2.98
N PRO A 114 -6.15 7.07 3.02
CA PRO A 114 -7.46 6.97 3.68
C PRO A 114 -8.33 5.85 3.09
N ALA A 115 -8.37 5.75 1.76
CA ALA A 115 -9.12 4.73 1.04
C ALA A 115 -8.60 3.32 1.32
N LEU A 116 -7.27 3.13 1.32
CA LEU A 116 -6.67 1.84 1.61
C LEU A 116 -6.84 1.44 3.09
N ILE A 117 -6.63 2.38 4.01
CA ILE A 117 -6.81 2.15 5.46
C ILE A 117 -8.26 1.75 5.77
N HIS A 118 -9.25 2.32 5.09
CA HIS A 118 -10.66 1.94 5.26
C HIS A 118 -10.88 0.43 5.03
N LEU A 119 -10.13 -0.18 4.10
CA LEU A 119 -10.22 -1.60 3.81
C LEU A 119 -9.64 -2.52 4.90
N PHE A 120 -8.99 -1.99 5.95
CA PHE A 120 -8.49 -2.82 7.05
C PHE A 120 -9.61 -3.49 7.86
N ASP A 121 -10.82 -2.94 7.81
CA ASP A 121 -12.01 -3.49 8.49
C ASP A 121 -12.83 -4.44 7.60
N HIS A 122 -12.31 -4.76 6.41
CA HIS A 122 -12.94 -5.71 5.51
C HIS A 122 -12.93 -7.15 6.08
N SER A 123 -14.00 -7.90 5.85
CA SER A 123 -14.15 -9.28 6.35
C SER A 123 -13.32 -10.30 5.56
N ASP A 124 -13.09 -10.04 4.28
CA ASP A 124 -12.17 -10.84 3.46
C ASP A 124 -10.71 -10.47 3.76
N ILE A 125 -9.96 -11.47 4.25
CA ILE A 125 -8.54 -11.35 4.58
C ILE A 125 -7.68 -10.92 3.39
N TYR A 126 -8.02 -11.34 2.17
CA TYR A 126 -7.22 -11.00 0.98
C TYR A 126 -7.38 -9.53 0.61
N VAL A 127 -8.53 -8.93 0.91
CA VAL A 127 -8.74 -7.49 0.74
C VAL A 127 -7.87 -6.69 1.71
N VAL A 128 -7.84 -7.10 2.98
CA VAL A 128 -6.98 -6.50 4.00
C VAL A 128 -5.50 -6.63 3.62
N GLU A 129 -5.08 -7.82 3.20
CA GLU A 129 -3.70 -8.12 2.80
C GLU A 129 -3.24 -7.30 1.58
N ASN A 130 -4.07 -7.22 0.55
CA ASN A 130 -3.75 -6.44 -0.64
C ASN A 130 -3.73 -4.94 -0.35
N SER A 131 -4.61 -4.46 0.54
CA SER A 131 -4.60 -3.06 0.98
C SER A 131 -3.30 -2.66 1.68
N ILE A 132 -2.87 -3.41 2.71
CA ILE A 132 -1.62 -3.10 3.41
C ILE A 132 -0.39 -3.27 2.50
N THR A 133 -0.45 -4.20 1.55
CA THR A 133 0.60 -4.38 0.53
C THR A 133 0.66 -3.19 -0.42
N SER A 134 -0.48 -2.66 -0.87
CA SER A 134 -0.54 -1.43 -1.67
C SER A 134 0.06 -0.23 -0.93
N ILE A 135 -0.27 -0.05 0.35
CA ILE A 135 0.32 0.99 1.20
C ILE A 135 1.85 0.82 1.25
N GLN A 136 2.30 -0.38 1.57
CA GLN A 136 3.73 -0.72 1.68
C GLN A 136 4.48 -0.47 0.38
N ASN A 137 3.87 -0.75 -0.78
CA ASN A 137 4.47 -0.50 -2.08
C ASN A 137 4.63 1.00 -2.35
N ILE A 138 3.61 1.80 -2.05
CA ILE A 138 3.64 3.25 -2.24
C ILE A 138 4.65 3.92 -1.30
N LEU A 139 4.80 3.43 -0.06
CA LEU A 139 5.80 3.94 0.89
C LEU A 139 7.24 3.85 0.35
N LEU A 140 7.54 2.91 -0.54
CA LEU A 140 8.91 2.70 -1.05
C LEU A 140 9.51 3.92 -1.76
N CYS A 141 8.70 4.88 -2.25
CA CYS A 141 9.20 6.11 -2.86
C CYS A 141 9.44 7.25 -1.86
N GLY A 142 9.04 7.09 -0.60
CA GLY A 142 9.09 8.16 0.39
C GLY A 142 10.38 8.21 1.23
N TYR A 143 11.43 7.48 0.86
CA TYR A 143 12.76 7.67 1.40
C TYR A 143 13.80 7.74 0.26
N LYS A 144 14.76 8.65 0.37
CA LYS A 144 15.74 8.92 -0.71
C LYS A 144 16.87 7.91 -0.77
N SER A 145 17.31 7.44 0.39
CA SER A 145 18.43 6.51 0.53
C SER A 145 18.24 5.62 1.74
N ASP A 146 18.74 4.39 1.65
CA ASP A 146 18.74 3.45 2.76
C ASP A 146 19.81 3.76 3.79
N ASN A 147 20.84 4.48 3.37
CA ASN A 147 22.08 4.68 4.12
C ASN A 147 22.15 6.03 4.83
N THR A 148 21.10 6.84 4.74
CA THR A 148 20.99 8.15 5.40
C THR A 148 19.93 8.12 6.50
N PRO A 149 20.12 8.86 7.61
CA PRO A 149 19.12 9.03 8.66
C PRO A 149 18.02 10.02 8.26
N GLU A 150 17.77 10.21 6.96
CA GLU A 150 16.67 11.05 6.49
C GLU A 150 15.34 10.37 6.84
N GLN A 151 14.44 11.14 7.44
CA GLN A 151 13.11 10.70 7.82
C GLN A 151 12.26 10.39 6.58
N HIS A 152 11.25 9.54 6.75
CA HIS A 152 10.34 9.18 5.66
C HIS A 152 9.39 10.33 5.33
N ASP A 153 9.31 10.70 4.05
CA ASP A 153 8.55 11.86 3.54
C ASP A 153 7.02 11.70 3.70
N HIS A 154 6.54 10.46 3.89
CA HIS A 154 5.11 10.16 4.01
C HIS A 154 4.66 10.05 5.47
N PHE A 155 5.58 10.19 6.43
CA PHE A 155 5.27 10.03 7.86
C PHE A 155 4.21 11.03 8.33
N ASP A 156 4.39 12.32 8.01
CA ASP A 156 3.49 13.36 8.50
C ASP A 156 2.10 13.21 7.88
N THR A 157 1.99 12.84 6.60
CA THR A 157 0.70 12.48 5.97
C THR A 157 0.01 11.31 6.67
N MET A 158 0.76 10.30 7.12
CA MET A 158 0.19 9.17 7.86
C MET A 158 -0.23 9.56 9.28
N ILE A 159 0.40 10.55 9.90
CA ILE A 159 -0.04 11.10 11.19
C ILE A 159 -1.34 11.87 11.05
N GLU A 160 -1.46 12.73 10.02
CA GLU A 160 -2.64 13.58 9.80
C GLU A 160 -3.96 12.80 9.64
N ILE A 161 -3.88 11.53 9.22
CA ILE A 161 -5.04 10.67 8.97
C ILE A 161 -5.17 9.52 9.99
N ASP A 162 -4.48 9.60 11.13
CA ASP A 162 -4.38 8.52 12.13
C ASP A 162 -3.82 7.18 11.57
N GLY A 163 -3.20 7.20 10.39
CA GLY A 163 -2.75 6.02 9.67
C GLY A 163 -1.71 5.20 10.43
N ILE A 164 -0.83 5.84 11.21
CA ILE A 164 0.11 5.12 12.11
C ILE A 164 -0.65 4.28 13.13
N LYS A 165 -1.68 4.85 13.76
CA LYS A 165 -2.53 4.13 14.72
C LYS A 165 -3.26 2.98 14.02
N MET A 166 -3.84 3.23 12.85
CA MET A 166 -4.60 2.20 12.11
C MET A 166 -3.73 1.02 11.65
N ILE A 167 -2.52 1.28 11.18
CA ILE A 167 -1.57 0.20 10.85
C ILE A 167 -1.15 -0.57 12.11
N PHE A 168 -0.93 0.12 13.22
CA PHE A 168 -0.60 -0.54 14.48
C PHE A 168 -1.76 -1.39 15.02
N ASP A 169 -3.00 -0.93 14.89
CA ASP A 169 -4.18 -1.70 15.26
C ASP A 169 -4.34 -2.95 14.36
N LEU A 170 -4.08 -2.84 13.05
CA LEU A 170 -4.04 -4.00 12.15
C LEU A 170 -2.93 -5.00 12.55
N PHE A 171 -1.74 -4.50 12.88
CA PHE A 171 -0.62 -5.32 13.39
C PHE A 171 -1.02 -6.10 14.65
N LYS A 172 -1.71 -5.46 15.61
CA LYS A 172 -2.19 -6.11 16.83
C LYS A 172 -3.30 -7.13 16.56
N ARG A 173 -4.23 -6.82 15.66
CA ARG A 173 -5.32 -7.72 15.26
C ARG A 173 -4.82 -9.04 14.68
N ASN A 174 -3.64 -9.04 14.04
CA ASN A 174 -3.00 -10.24 13.51
C ASN A 174 -3.95 -11.08 12.63
N VAL A 175 -4.66 -10.41 11.72
CA VAL A 175 -5.65 -11.03 10.81
C VAL A 175 -5.03 -12.18 10.02
N SER A 176 -3.77 -12.01 9.61
CA SER A 176 -2.98 -13.06 8.98
C SER A 176 -1.48 -12.83 9.22
N LYS A 177 -0.66 -13.87 9.00
CA LYS A 177 0.82 -13.74 9.05
C LYS A 177 1.31 -12.64 8.10
N LEU A 178 0.75 -12.59 6.89
CA LEU A 178 1.14 -11.62 5.86
C LEU A 178 0.76 -10.20 6.30
N SER A 179 -0.50 -9.95 6.64
CA SER A 179 -0.97 -8.61 7.02
C SER A 179 -0.21 -8.07 8.23
N LYS A 180 0.05 -8.91 9.25
CA LYS A 180 0.86 -8.53 10.42
C LYS A 180 2.30 -8.19 10.03
N GLY A 181 2.93 -9.01 9.21
CA GLY A 181 4.30 -8.78 8.73
C GLY A 181 4.41 -7.49 7.91
N ARG A 182 3.47 -7.26 6.99
CA ARG A 182 3.41 -6.04 6.17
C ARG A 182 3.16 -4.80 7.04
N ALA A 183 2.24 -4.87 8.00
CA ALA A 183 1.98 -3.77 8.93
C ALA A 183 3.23 -3.40 9.75
N ALA A 184 3.95 -4.41 10.26
CA ALA A 184 5.21 -4.19 10.95
C ALA A 184 6.28 -3.54 10.05
N ILE A 185 6.41 -4.01 8.81
CA ILE A 185 7.35 -3.43 7.83
C ILE A 185 6.97 -1.97 7.51
N CYS A 186 5.68 -1.67 7.27
CA CYS A 186 5.20 -0.30 7.06
C CYS A 186 5.57 0.62 8.22
N LEU A 187 5.33 0.19 9.46
CA LEU A 187 5.69 0.98 10.65
C LEU A 187 7.21 1.18 10.74
N GLY A 188 8.00 0.13 10.52
CA GLY A 188 9.47 0.25 10.51
C GLY A 188 10.00 1.19 9.43
N GLN A 189 9.35 1.23 8.26
CA GLN A 189 9.64 2.19 7.19
C GLN A 189 9.28 3.62 7.61
N LEU A 190 8.06 3.83 8.08
CA LEU A 190 7.55 5.15 8.46
C LEU A 190 8.39 5.78 9.59
N TYR A 191 8.76 4.99 10.60
CA TYR A 191 9.59 5.44 11.73
C TYR A 191 11.09 5.50 11.41
N LYS A 192 11.51 5.48 10.14
CA LYS A 192 12.92 5.67 9.77
C LYS A 192 13.48 6.94 10.42
N ALA A 193 14.54 6.78 11.21
CA ALA A 193 15.20 7.85 11.96
C ALA A 193 14.29 8.67 12.91
N ARG A 194 13.13 8.14 13.28
CA ARG A 194 12.18 8.76 14.23
C ARG A 194 12.06 7.88 15.48
N GLU A 195 11.95 8.51 16.65
CA GLU A 195 11.70 7.76 17.89
C GLU A 195 10.27 7.20 17.89
N ILE A 196 10.13 5.94 18.32
CA ILE A 196 8.81 5.38 18.68
C ILE A 196 8.57 5.66 20.17
N THR A 197 7.79 6.71 20.45
CA THR A 197 7.50 7.16 21.82
C THR A 197 6.51 6.26 22.54
N ASN A 198 5.58 5.64 21.81
CA ASN A 198 4.66 4.65 22.36
C ASN A 198 5.44 3.35 22.71
N LEU A 199 5.55 3.05 24.00
CA LEU A 199 6.35 1.93 24.49
C LEU A 199 5.84 0.56 24.01
N GLU A 200 4.52 0.34 24.02
CA GLU A 200 3.90 -0.90 23.56
C GLU A 200 4.18 -1.13 22.07
N MET A 201 3.99 -0.09 21.25
CA MET A 201 4.30 -0.14 19.82
C MET A 201 5.77 -0.46 19.60
N LYS A 202 6.68 0.27 20.25
CA LYS A 202 8.12 0.07 20.11
C LYS A 202 8.53 -1.37 20.42
N GLN A 203 8.12 -1.90 21.57
CA GLN A 203 8.50 -3.23 22.02
C GLN A 203 7.92 -4.34 21.13
N SER A 204 6.61 -4.30 20.89
CA SER A 204 5.92 -5.34 20.09
C SER A 204 6.35 -5.33 18.62
N LEU A 205 6.54 -4.15 18.03
CA LEU A 205 7.01 -3.98 16.65
C LEU A 205 8.43 -4.53 16.49
N ILE A 206 9.36 -4.09 17.34
CA ILE A 206 10.77 -4.52 17.25
C ILE A 206 10.88 -6.03 17.49
N ALA A 207 10.19 -6.56 18.50
CA ALA A 207 10.17 -7.99 18.77
C ALA A 207 9.69 -8.78 17.54
N HIS A 208 8.61 -8.34 16.88
CA HIS A 208 8.12 -9.04 15.70
C HIS A 208 9.08 -8.91 14.51
N LEU A 209 9.62 -7.73 14.22
CA LEU A 209 10.60 -7.54 13.14
C LEU A 209 11.84 -8.43 13.32
N LYS A 210 12.33 -8.62 14.56
CA LYS A 210 13.41 -9.56 14.87
C LYS A 210 13.07 -11.01 14.45
N THR A 211 11.82 -11.45 14.60
CA THR A 211 11.40 -12.79 14.16
C THR A 211 11.40 -12.92 12.63
N LEU A 212 11.04 -11.85 11.91
CA LEU A 212 10.91 -11.87 10.45
C LEU A 212 12.26 -11.93 9.72
N ILE A 213 13.38 -11.63 10.38
CA ILE A 213 14.72 -11.76 9.74
C ILE A 213 15.08 -13.21 9.40
N ASN A 214 14.31 -14.18 9.92
CA ASN A 214 14.46 -15.61 9.65
C ASN A 214 13.28 -16.16 8.83
N ASP A 215 12.45 -15.29 8.24
CA ASP A 215 11.31 -15.76 7.44
C ASP A 215 11.77 -16.58 6.23
N THR A 216 10.97 -17.56 5.84
CA THR A 216 11.20 -18.37 4.65
C THR A 216 11.01 -17.56 3.37
N ASP A 217 10.13 -16.54 3.40
CA ASP A 217 9.98 -15.59 2.30
C ASP A 217 11.13 -14.59 2.30
N GLU A 218 11.94 -14.64 1.24
CA GLU A 218 13.17 -13.85 1.12
C GLU A 218 12.89 -12.35 1.05
N TRP A 219 11.76 -11.96 0.45
CA TRP A 219 11.35 -10.56 0.43
C TRP A 219 11.06 -10.06 1.85
N THR A 220 10.27 -10.80 2.63
CA THR A 220 9.87 -10.45 4.00
C THR A 220 11.08 -10.36 4.91
N LYS A 221 11.99 -11.33 4.79
CA LYS A 221 13.29 -11.34 5.46
C LYS A 221 14.06 -10.05 5.23
N ASN A 222 14.26 -9.68 3.97
CA ASN A 222 15.08 -8.51 3.62
C ASN A 222 14.38 -7.19 3.98
N ALA A 223 13.07 -7.12 3.83
CA ALA A 223 12.28 -5.97 4.27
C ALA A 223 12.31 -5.77 5.79
N ALA A 224 12.30 -6.85 6.57
CA ALA A 224 12.43 -6.79 8.03
C ALA A 224 13.83 -6.31 8.47
N LYS A 225 14.89 -6.85 7.86
CA LYS A 225 16.28 -6.38 8.10
C LYS A 225 16.41 -4.88 7.80
N ARG A 226 15.89 -4.43 6.66
CA ARG A 226 15.86 -3.00 6.28
C ARG A 226 15.09 -2.16 7.30
N SER A 227 13.92 -2.62 7.73
CA SER A 227 13.09 -1.93 8.73
C SER A 227 13.82 -1.76 10.06
N LEU A 228 14.52 -2.80 10.54
CA LEU A 228 15.33 -2.71 11.77
C LEU A 228 16.47 -1.68 11.63
N ARG A 229 17.15 -1.64 10.48
CA ARG A 229 18.18 -0.62 10.21
C ARG A 229 17.60 0.79 10.21
N PHE A 230 16.42 0.98 9.59
CA PHE A 230 15.73 2.26 9.56
C PHE A 230 15.35 2.77 10.95
N LEU A 231 14.84 1.89 11.80
CA LEU A 231 14.54 2.22 13.19
C LEU A 231 15.81 2.55 13.99
N ALA A 232 16.91 1.84 13.73
CA ALA A 232 18.18 2.01 14.44
C ALA A 232 18.91 3.34 14.16
N TYR A 233 18.48 4.14 13.18
CA TYR A 233 18.97 5.51 13.03
C TYR A 233 18.61 6.40 14.23
N ASN A 234 17.56 6.06 14.98
CA ASN A 234 17.24 6.71 16.24
C ASN A 234 17.85 5.93 17.42
N ALA A 235 18.54 6.62 18.33
CA ALA A 235 19.27 6.00 19.44
C ALA A 235 18.37 5.24 20.43
N VAL A 236 17.16 5.73 20.71
CA VAL A 236 16.22 5.08 21.64
C VAL A 236 15.69 3.78 21.05
N ASN A 237 15.31 3.78 19.78
CA ASN A 237 14.90 2.56 19.08
C ASN A 237 16.07 1.58 18.95
N LYS A 238 17.27 2.07 18.62
CA LYS A 238 18.49 1.26 18.54
C LYS A 238 18.76 0.50 19.84
N ALA A 239 18.70 1.20 20.98
CA ALA A 239 18.90 0.58 22.28
C ALA A 239 17.87 -0.54 22.56
N GLU A 240 16.61 -0.37 22.15
CA GLU A 240 15.59 -1.43 22.25
C GLU A 240 15.90 -2.61 21.32
N ILE A 241 16.37 -2.35 20.10
CA ILE A 241 16.75 -3.40 19.15
C ILE A 241 17.93 -4.21 19.68
N GLU A 242 18.94 -3.58 20.29
CA GLU A 242 20.17 -4.26 20.76
C GLU A 242 20.00 -5.02 22.09
N LYS A 243 18.83 -4.93 22.75
CA LYS A 243 18.52 -5.74 23.92
C LYS A 243 18.73 -7.24 23.66
N ASP A 244 19.13 -7.93 24.72
CA ASP A 244 19.45 -9.36 24.73
C ASP A 244 20.58 -9.75 23.77
N GLY A 245 21.45 -8.79 23.43
CA GLY A 245 22.60 -9.01 22.56
C GLY A 245 22.26 -9.15 21.08
N PHE A 246 21.05 -8.77 20.67
CA PHE A 246 20.64 -8.84 19.27
C PHE A 246 21.46 -7.87 18.42
N LYS A 247 22.07 -8.39 17.34
CA LYS A 247 22.84 -7.57 16.39
C LYS A 247 21.94 -7.08 15.27
N ILE A 248 21.95 -5.78 15.00
CA ILE A 248 21.23 -5.20 13.87
C ILE A 248 21.81 -5.80 12.57
N PRO A 249 20.97 -6.39 11.70
CA PRO A 249 21.42 -6.96 10.45
C PRO A 249 22.07 -5.91 9.54
N GLU A 250 23.10 -6.33 8.80
CA GLU A 250 23.69 -5.55 7.70
C GLU A 250 22.74 -5.37 6.52
#